data_AF-A0A7S2HJQ8-F1
#
_entry.id   AF-A0A7S2HJQ8-F1
#
_cell.length_a   1.000
_cell.length_b   1.000
_cell.length_c   1.000
_cell.angle_alpha   90.00
_cell.angle_beta   90.00
_cell.angle_gamma   90.00
#
_symmetry.space_group_name_H-M   'P 1'
#
loop_
_entity.id
_entity.type
_entity.pdbx_description
1 polymer ?
#
loop_
_entity_poly.entity_id
_entity_poly.type
_entity_poly.pdbx_seq_one_letter_code
_entity_poly.pdbx_strand_id
1 'polypeptide(L)'
;AGCCERRMMLMCCLAPTAPRPPSMMDGRALAPCMTSAFERCNPYVEEMTATAKRLSRRGRGILATDESIPTAGRRLETIGLVNTENNRRKFRELMYCTKGLGQYISGAIMFDETIFQQTSEGVPFTEKLNEESILTGIKVDLGLQPLAGTDGETATQGLDGLGERCKAYYAQGARFAKWRAVLKIGEGMPSERALFSNAAALGRYASICQEYGLMPIVEPELTLAPGDYSIERAAYETERLLSHVYRALNSHDVILEATLLKVAMVLPGLDACISENDKDQVARMTTRSLLRAVPPAVPGIHFLSGGMGAEEATMNLQA
;
A
#
# COMPACT_ATOMS: atom_id res chain seq x y z
N ALA A 1 20.25 -56.51 45.28
CA ALA A 1 21.31 -55.79 44.55
C ALA A 1 21.10 -56.02 43.05
N GLY A 2 21.08 -54.93 42.24
CA GLY A 2 20.89 -54.91 40.77
C GLY A 2 19.40 -54.94 40.35
N CYS A 3 18.69 -53.86 39.96
CA CYS A 3 18.95 -52.74 39.03
C CYS A 3 19.11 -53.19 37.57
N CYS A 4 18.03 -53.05 36.75
CA CYS A 4 17.89 -52.14 35.58
C CYS A 4 18.57 -52.69 34.30
N GLU A 5 18.06 -52.62 33.06
CA GLU A 5 17.32 -51.57 32.35
C GLU A 5 16.52 -52.17 31.17
N ARG A 6 15.37 -51.58 30.82
CA ARG A 6 14.76 -51.69 29.48
C ARG A 6 15.11 -50.43 28.69
N ARG A 7 15.83 -50.59 27.57
CA ARG A 7 16.12 -49.50 26.63
C ARG A 7 14.87 -49.11 25.85
N MET A 8 14.43 -47.87 26.04
CA MET A 8 13.43 -47.19 25.22
C MET A 8 14.20 -46.28 24.24
N MET A 9 14.09 -46.55 22.94
CA MET A 9 14.63 -45.68 21.89
C MET A 9 13.80 -44.39 21.86
N LEU A 10 14.40 -43.27 22.23
CA LEU A 10 13.84 -41.94 22.01
C LEU A 10 14.52 -41.33 20.77
N MET A 11 13.72 -41.12 19.74
CA MET A 11 14.10 -40.49 18.48
C MET A 11 14.33 -38.98 18.74
N CYS A 12 15.57 -38.52 18.62
CA CYS A 12 15.97 -37.13 18.88
C CYS A 12 15.76 -36.30 17.61
N CYS A 13 14.62 -35.61 17.50
CA CYS A 13 14.42 -34.56 16.49
C CYS A 13 14.95 -33.23 17.04
N LEU A 14 16.18 -32.86 16.65
CA LEU A 14 16.72 -31.52 16.85
C LEU A 14 16.11 -30.58 15.80
N ALA A 15 15.07 -29.85 16.18
CA ALA A 15 14.63 -28.66 15.44
C ALA A 15 15.52 -27.47 15.84
N PRO A 16 15.98 -26.62 14.90
CA PRO A 16 16.67 -25.39 15.23
C PRO A 16 15.69 -24.45 15.93
N THR A 17 15.99 -24.10 17.19
CA THR A 17 15.21 -23.14 17.97
C THR A 17 15.29 -21.76 17.31
N ALA A 18 14.16 -21.27 16.79
CA ALA A 18 14.03 -19.86 16.45
C ALA A 18 14.34 -19.00 17.70
N PRO A 19 15.01 -17.85 17.56
CA PRO A 19 15.25 -16.97 18.70
C PRO A 19 13.91 -16.55 19.31
N ARG A 20 13.75 -16.81 20.62
CA ARG A 20 12.58 -16.34 21.37
C ARG A 20 12.56 -14.80 21.32
N PRO A 21 11.40 -14.17 21.13
CA PRO A 21 11.30 -12.73 21.32
C PRO A 21 11.67 -12.39 22.78
N PRO A 22 12.39 -11.28 23.03
CA PRO A 22 12.73 -10.88 24.39
C PRO A 22 11.45 -10.73 25.22
N SER A 23 11.43 -11.40 26.38
CA SER A 23 10.30 -11.36 27.31
C SER A 23 10.02 -9.92 27.75
N MET A 24 8.82 -9.41 27.49
CA MET A 24 8.34 -8.09 27.95
C MET A 24 8.05 -8.04 29.47
N MET A 25 8.87 -8.66 30.32
CA MET A 25 8.67 -8.64 31.77
C MET A 25 9.98 -8.52 32.53
N ASP A 26 10.72 -7.43 32.31
CA ASP A 26 11.58 -6.87 33.34
C ASP A 26 11.00 -5.50 33.73
N GLY A 27 10.41 -5.43 34.93
CA GLY A 27 9.68 -4.28 35.48
C GLY A 27 10.54 -3.06 35.84
N ARG A 28 11.65 -2.83 35.11
CA ARG A 28 12.37 -1.55 35.15
C ARG A 28 11.78 -0.67 34.07
N ALA A 29 11.21 0.47 34.45
CA ALA A 29 10.79 1.49 33.50
C ALA A 29 11.98 1.82 32.59
N LEU A 30 11.90 1.39 31.33
CA LEU A 30 12.89 1.73 30.32
C LEU A 30 12.95 3.26 30.25
N ALA A 31 14.16 3.82 30.30
CA ALA A 31 14.34 5.25 30.11
C ALA A 31 13.64 5.67 28.79
N PRO A 32 12.96 6.83 28.76
CA PRO A 32 12.30 7.29 27.55
C PRO A 32 13.31 7.35 26.42
N CYS A 33 13.04 6.59 25.35
CA CYS A 33 13.85 6.50 24.16
C CYS A 33 13.04 7.08 22.99
N MET A 34 13.70 7.74 22.05
CA MET A 34 13.06 8.35 20.89
C MET A 34 12.36 7.35 19.99
N THR A 35 12.84 6.10 19.95
CA THR A 35 12.30 5.05 19.09
C THR A 35 11.32 4.16 19.87
N SER A 36 10.33 3.59 19.20
CA SER A 36 9.42 2.63 19.84
C SER A 36 10.12 1.28 20.07
N ALA A 37 9.56 0.41 20.93
CA ALA A 37 10.05 -0.97 21.04
C ALA A 37 9.85 -1.74 19.73
N PHE A 38 8.78 -1.45 19.00
CA PHE A 38 8.52 -1.99 17.68
C PHE A 38 9.65 -1.66 16.70
N GLU A 39 10.07 -0.40 16.62
CA GLU A 39 11.16 0.03 15.76
C GLU A 39 12.50 -0.62 16.14
N ARG A 40 12.88 -0.59 17.43
CA ARG A 40 14.18 -1.13 17.88
C ARG A 40 14.34 -2.63 17.66
N CYS A 41 13.25 -3.38 17.78
CA CYS A 41 13.27 -4.83 17.71
C CYS A 41 12.94 -5.37 16.31
N ASN A 42 12.57 -4.51 15.36
CA ASN A 42 12.21 -4.93 14.01
C ASN A 42 13.47 -5.13 13.16
N PRO A 43 13.74 -6.36 12.66
CA PRO A 43 14.96 -6.64 11.89
C PRO A 43 14.92 -6.09 10.46
N TYR A 44 13.76 -5.63 9.98
CA TYR A 44 13.55 -5.20 8.60
C TYR A 44 13.67 -3.69 8.40
N VAL A 45 13.89 -2.89 9.47
CA VAL A 45 13.85 -1.42 9.39
C VAL A 45 14.79 -0.89 8.31
N GLU A 46 16.05 -1.33 8.30
CA GLU A 46 17.03 -0.88 7.32
C GLU A 46 16.61 -1.21 5.88
N GLU A 47 16.10 -2.43 5.64
CA GLU A 47 15.64 -2.89 4.33
C GLU A 47 14.39 -2.12 3.86
N MET A 48 13.42 -1.90 4.75
CA MET A 48 12.20 -1.17 4.42
C MET A 48 12.46 0.31 4.17
N THR A 49 13.34 0.95 4.96
CA THR A 49 13.78 2.32 4.70
C THR A 49 14.54 2.42 3.37
N ALA A 50 15.40 1.45 3.04
CA ALA A 50 16.06 1.39 1.74
C ALA A 50 15.05 1.22 0.59
N THR A 51 14.01 0.42 0.80
CA THR A 51 12.91 0.21 -0.14
C THR A 51 12.13 1.50 -0.39
N ALA A 52 11.71 2.20 0.67
CA ALA A 52 10.99 3.47 0.57
C ALA A 52 11.84 4.54 -0.16
N LYS A 53 13.13 4.65 0.16
CA LYS A 53 14.07 5.54 -0.54
C LYS A 53 14.25 5.19 -2.02
N ARG A 54 14.31 3.89 -2.36
CA ARG A 54 14.44 3.42 -3.75
C ARG A 54 13.20 3.75 -4.58
N LEU A 55 12.02 3.58 -3.99
CA LEU A 55 10.75 3.90 -4.64
C LEU A 55 10.55 5.41 -4.83
N SER A 56 11.07 6.22 -3.92
CA SER A 56 10.99 7.70 -3.93
C SER A 56 12.10 8.39 -4.76
N ARG A 57 12.82 7.65 -5.62
CA ARG A 57 13.90 8.22 -6.43
C ARG A 57 13.34 9.18 -7.48
N ARG A 58 14.01 10.33 -7.62
CA ARG A 58 13.67 11.35 -8.62
C ARG A 58 13.65 10.75 -10.03
N GLY A 59 12.64 11.13 -10.81
CA GLY A 59 12.47 10.70 -12.20
C GLY A 59 11.92 9.28 -12.36
N ARG A 60 11.46 8.64 -11.26
CA ARG A 60 10.84 7.32 -11.30
C ARG A 60 9.49 7.31 -10.58
N GLY A 61 8.60 6.42 -11.02
CA GLY A 61 7.30 6.19 -10.43
C GLY A 61 7.02 4.71 -10.13
N ILE A 62 5.80 4.43 -9.70
CA ILE A 62 5.33 3.07 -9.43
C ILE A 62 4.30 2.69 -10.48
N LEU A 63 4.47 1.51 -11.08
CA LEU A 63 3.50 0.92 -11.98
C LEU A 63 2.44 0.15 -11.17
N ALA A 64 1.19 0.62 -11.16
CA ALA A 64 0.09 -0.03 -10.48
C ALA A 64 -0.62 -1.04 -11.40
N THR A 65 -0.30 -2.32 -11.24
CA THR A 65 -0.82 -3.46 -12.02
C THR A 65 -1.56 -4.45 -11.13
N ASP A 66 -2.17 -3.92 -10.07
CA ASP A 66 -2.85 -4.66 -9.02
C ASP A 66 -4.37 -4.71 -9.20
N GLU A 67 -4.84 -4.53 -10.43
CA GLU A 67 -6.24 -4.71 -10.74
C GLU A 67 -6.71 -6.11 -10.37
N SER A 68 -7.79 -6.18 -9.60
CA SER A 68 -8.46 -7.44 -9.30
C SER A 68 -8.96 -8.10 -10.59
N ILE A 69 -9.21 -9.42 -10.55
CA ILE A 69 -9.73 -10.18 -11.70
C ILE A 69 -10.94 -9.51 -12.38
N PRO A 70 -11.96 -9.01 -11.65
CA PRO A 70 -13.07 -8.28 -12.28
C PRO A 70 -12.65 -6.95 -12.92
N THR A 71 -11.70 -6.24 -12.32
CA THR A 71 -11.23 -4.94 -12.82
C THR A 71 -10.37 -5.10 -14.07
N ALA A 72 -9.45 -6.07 -14.06
CA ALA A 72 -8.68 -6.45 -15.24
C ALA A 72 -9.60 -6.94 -16.37
N GLY A 73 -10.65 -7.69 -16.05
CA GLY A 73 -11.68 -8.12 -16.99
C GLY A 73 -12.36 -6.97 -17.71
N ARG A 74 -12.87 -5.98 -16.97
CA ARG A 74 -13.46 -4.78 -17.57
C ARG A 74 -12.50 -4.06 -18.52
N ARG A 75 -11.21 -3.98 -18.19
CA ARG A 75 -10.20 -3.38 -19.10
C ARG A 75 -10.05 -4.20 -20.38
N LEU A 76 -9.94 -5.53 -20.29
CA LEU A 76 -9.83 -6.41 -21.45
C LEU A 76 -11.07 -6.33 -22.36
N GLU A 77 -12.26 -6.23 -21.77
CA GLU A 77 -13.52 -6.10 -22.50
C GLU A 77 -13.57 -4.82 -23.35
N THR A 78 -12.98 -3.71 -22.90
CA THR A 78 -12.93 -2.46 -23.70
C THR A 78 -12.20 -2.61 -25.04
N ILE A 79 -11.33 -3.62 -25.17
CA ILE A 79 -10.59 -3.93 -26.40
C ILE A 79 -11.05 -5.25 -27.04
N GLY A 80 -12.23 -5.76 -26.64
CA GLY A 80 -12.83 -6.96 -27.20
C GLY A 80 -12.18 -8.28 -26.76
N LEU A 81 -11.39 -8.29 -25.68
CA LEU A 81 -10.78 -9.51 -25.14
C LEU A 81 -11.58 -10.09 -23.97
N VAL A 82 -11.68 -11.42 -23.95
CA VAL A 82 -12.35 -12.16 -22.86
C VAL A 82 -11.48 -12.18 -21.60
N ASN A 83 -12.11 -12.06 -20.43
CA ASN A 83 -11.43 -12.13 -19.13
C ASN A 83 -10.97 -13.55 -18.75
N THR A 84 -9.90 -14.03 -19.37
CA THR A 84 -9.24 -15.31 -19.04
C THR A 84 -7.93 -15.07 -18.30
N GLU A 85 -7.51 -16.03 -17.47
CA GLU A 85 -6.22 -15.97 -16.78
C GLU A 85 -5.06 -15.75 -17.76
N ASN A 86 -5.05 -16.47 -18.89
CA ASN A 86 -4.01 -16.30 -19.91
C ASN A 86 -4.00 -14.90 -20.53
N ASN A 87 -5.16 -14.27 -20.75
CA ASN A 87 -5.20 -12.90 -21.26
C ASN A 87 -4.71 -11.88 -20.22
N ARG A 88 -5.05 -12.07 -18.93
CA ARG A 88 -4.51 -11.25 -17.84
C ARG A 88 -2.99 -11.42 -17.72
N ARG A 89 -2.49 -12.66 -17.78
CA ARG A 89 -1.05 -13.00 -17.81
C ARG A 89 -0.34 -12.31 -18.99
N LYS A 90 -0.85 -12.44 -20.21
CA LYS A 90 -0.30 -11.77 -21.41
C LYS A 90 -0.27 -10.25 -21.27
N PHE A 91 -1.31 -9.67 -20.67
CA PHE A 91 -1.35 -8.23 -20.43
C PHE A 91 -0.25 -7.77 -19.47
N ARG A 92 0.03 -8.55 -18.41
CA ARG A 92 1.14 -8.29 -17.47
C ARG A 92 2.50 -8.53 -18.10
N GLU A 93 2.64 -9.61 -18.85
CA GLU A 93 3.85 -9.95 -19.60
C GLU A 93 4.25 -8.83 -20.57
N LEU A 94 3.29 -8.25 -21.30
CA LEU A 94 3.52 -7.09 -22.17
C LEU A 94 4.23 -5.95 -21.41
N MET A 95 3.76 -5.62 -20.22
CA MET A 95 4.32 -4.54 -19.41
C MET A 95 5.68 -4.93 -18.83
N TYR A 96 5.77 -6.07 -18.15
CA TYR A 96 6.98 -6.45 -17.41
C TYR A 96 8.16 -6.87 -18.29
N CYS A 97 7.92 -7.30 -19.53
CA CYS A 97 8.97 -7.60 -20.50
C CYS A 97 9.39 -6.40 -21.35
N THR A 98 8.86 -5.19 -21.07
CA THR A 98 9.27 -3.97 -21.76
C THR A 98 10.71 -3.59 -21.37
N LYS A 99 11.62 -3.65 -22.35
CA LYS A 99 13.04 -3.32 -22.13
C LYS A 99 13.22 -1.86 -21.74
N GLY A 100 14.03 -1.59 -20.72
CA GLY A 100 14.33 -0.24 -20.25
C GLY A 100 13.21 0.39 -19.41
N LEU A 101 12.16 -0.37 -19.05
CA LEU A 101 11.10 0.11 -18.16
C LEU A 101 11.66 0.60 -16.82
N GLY A 102 12.74 -0.02 -16.33
CA GLY A 102 13.43 0.35 -15.10
C GLY A 102 14.03 1.76 -15.09
N GLN A 103 14.12 2.44 -16.24
CA GLN A 103 14.55 3.84 -16.30
C GLN A 103 13.53 4.77 -15.64
N TYR A 104 12.24 4.44 -15.73
CA TYR A 104 11.12 5.28 -15.28
C TYR A 104 10.32 4.64 -14.14
N ILE A 105 10.41 3.33 -13.95
CA ILE A 105 9.66 2.62 -12.90
C ILE A 105 10.63 2.11 -11.84
N SER A 106 10.34 2.41 -10.57
CA SER A 106 11.12 1.95 -9.41
C SER A 106 10.48 0.74 -8.73
N GLY A 107 9.16 0.57 -8.86
CA GLY A 107 8.42 -0.58 -8.35
C GLY A 107 7.14 -0.85 -9.14
N ALA A 108 6.67 -2.10 -9.08
CA ALA A 108 5.39 -2.50 -9.65
C ALA A 108 4.52 -3.16 -8.58
N ILE A 109 3.28 -2.69 -8.42
CA ILE A 109 2.31 -3.31 -7.51
C ILE A 109 1.57 -4.40 -8.27
N MET A 110 1.65 -5.62 -7.79
CA MET A 110 1.02 -6.80 -8.40
C MET A 110 -0.30 -7.14 -7.69
N PHE A 111 -1.17 -7.87 -8.38
CA PHE A 111 -2.30 -8.56 -7.77
C PHE A 111 -1.88 -9.98 -7.33
N ASP A 112 -2.65 -10.57 -6.42
CA ASP A 112 -2.39 -11.92 -5.87
C ASP A 112 -2.19 -12.97 -6.95
N GLU A 113 -3.02 -12.99 -8.00
CA GLU A 113 -2.84 -13.90 -9.14
C GLU A 113 -1.48 -13.69 -9.85
N THR A 114 -1.07 -12.43 -10.01
CA THR A 114 0.07 -12.08 -10.87
C THR A 114 1.42 -12.39 -10.22
N ILE A 115 1.55 -12.32 -8.89
CA ILE A 115 2.85 -12.56 -8.23
C ILE A 115 3.32 -14.02 -8.37
N PHE A 116 2.37 -14.95 -8.56
CA PHE A 116 2.66 -16.37 -8.79
C PHE A 116 2.66 -16.76 -10.28
N GLN A 117 2.45 -15.80 -11.18
CA GLN A 117 2.48 -16.04 -12.63
C GLN A 117 3.89 -15.92 -13.22
N GLN A 118 4.01 -16.50 -14.40
CA GLN A 118 5.23 -16.54 -15.21
C GLN A 118 4.98 -16.09 -16.64
N THR A 119 6.06 -15.72 -17.33
CA THR A 119 6.08 -15.46 -18.78
C THR A 119 5.72 -16.72 -19.56
N SER A 120 5.46 -16.58 -20.85
CA SER A 120 5.26 -17.73 -21.76
C SER A 120 6.51 -18.60 -21.88
N GLU A 121 7.67 -18.06 -21.49
CA GLU A 121 8.97 -18.74 -21.45
C GLU A 121 9.24 -19.41 -20.09
N GLY A 122 8.32 -19.30 -19.13
CA GLY A 122 8.44 -19.93 -17.81
C GLY A 122 9.25 -19.14 -16.78
N VAL A 123 9.54 -17.87 -17.04
CA VAL A 123 10.26 -17.00 -16.09
C VAL A 123 9.26 -16.30 -15.17
N PRO A 124 9.40 -16.37 -13.83
CA PRO A 124 8.55 -15.64 -12.90
C PRO A 124 8.53 -14.13 -13.20
N PHE A 125 7.36 -13.50 -13.07
CA PHE A 125 7.27 -12.05 -13.30
C PHE A 125 8.10 -11.23 -12.31
N THR A 126 8.27 -11.73 -11.08
CA THR A 126 9.13 -11.11 -10.07
C THR A 126 10.60 -11.08 -10.50
N GLU A 127 11.06 -12.10 -11.22
CA GLU A 127 12.41 -12.16 -11.80
C GLU A 127 12.56 -11.18 -12.97
N LYS A 128 11.58 -11.12 -13.89
CA LYS A 128 11.57 -10.13 -14.99
C LYS A 128 11.64 -8.69 -14.50
N LEU A 129 10.90 -8.35 -13.44
CA LEU A 129 10.96 -7.03 -12.83
C LEU A 129 12.34 -6.77 -12.21
N ASN A 130 12.92 -7.76 -11.54
CA ASN A 130 14.24 -7.64 -10.92
C ASN A 130 15.37 -7.43 -11.96
N GLU A 131 15.30 -8.07 -13.13
CA GLU A 131 16.23 -7.83 -14.26
C GLU A 131 16.27 -6.36 -14.68
N GLU A 132 15.11 -5.69 -14.67
CA GLU A 132 14.96 -4.25 -14.96
C GLU A 132 15.19 -3.37 -13.71
N SER A 133 15.66 -3.94 -12.59
CA SER A 133 15.82 -3.22 -11.32
C SER A 133 14.53 -2.56 -10.81
N ILE A 134 13.38 -3.19 -11.04
CA ILE A 134 12.07 -2.78 -10.53
C ILE A 134 11.74 -3.62 -9.30
N LEU A 135 11.36 -2.97 -8.20
CA LEU A 135 10.93 -3.67 -6.99
C LEU A 135 9.55 -4.30 -7.18
N THR A 136 9.38 -5.51 -6.66
CA THR A 136 8.07 -6.17 -6.59
C THR A 136 7.30 -5.68 -5.38
N GLY A 137 6.05 -5.27 -5.59
CA GLY A 137 5.09 -4.97 -4.54
C GLY A 137 3.79 -5.73 -4.73
N ILE A 138 2.97 -5.78 -3.68
CA ILE A 138 1.74 -6.58 -3.65
C ILE A 138 0.58 -5.81 -3.05
N LYS A 139 -0.59 -5.87 -3.69
CA LYS A 139 -1.84 -5.42 -3.08
C LYS A 139 -2.33 -6.49 -2.09
N VAL A 140 -2.54 -6.10 -0.83
CA VAL A 140 -2.89 -7.05 0.25
C VAL A 140 -4.26 -6.83 0.87
N ASP A 141 -4.95 -5.74 0.49
CA ASP A 141 -6.37 -5.55 0.83
C ASP A 141 -7.26 -6.50 0.02
N LEU A 142 -8.35 -6.94 0.66
CA LEU A 142 -9.35 -7.85 0.08
C LEU A 142 -10.57 -7.09 -0.46
N GLY A 143 -10.43 -5.78 -0.67
CA GLY A 143 -11.46 -4.93 -1.24
C GLY A 143 -12.38 -4.27 -0.22
N LEU A 144 -13.31 -3.49 -0.77
CA LEU A 144 -14.22 -2.62 -0.03
C LEU A 144 -15.49 -3.37 0.36
N GLN A 145 -16.00 -3.08 1.55
CA GLN A 145 -17.30 -3.51 2.03
C GLN A 145 -18.11 -2.30 2.51
N PRO A 146 -19.45 -2.33 2.39
CA PRO A 146 -20.30 -1.29 2.97
C PRO A 146 -20.02 -1.11 4.47
N LEU A 147 -19.86 0.14 4.90
CA LEU A 147 -19.70 0.46 6.32
C LEU A 147 -21.09 0.51 6.98
N ALA A 148 -21.36 -0.42 7.89
CA ALA A 148 -22.68 -0.55 8.50
C ALA A 148 -23.15 0.75 9.19
N GLY A 149 -24.42 1.08 8.97
CA GLY A 149 -25.05 2.27 9.54
C GLY A 149 -24.55 3.60 8.96
N THR A 150 -24.02 3.59 7.73
CA THR A 150 -23.67 4.77 6.94
C THR A 150 -24.39 4.72 5.60
N ASP A 151 -24.45 5.85 4.90
CA ASP A 151 -25.05 5.94 3.56
C ASP A 151 -23.99 5.79 2.47
N GLY A 152 -23.77 4.56 1.99
CA GLY A 152 -22.90 4.30 0.85
C GLY A 152 -21.39 4.50 1.07
N GLU A 153 -20.96 4.70 2.32
CA GLU A 153 -19.54 4.70 2.70
C GLU A 153 -19.01 3.26 2.87
N THR A 154 -17.68 3.12 2.82
CA THR A 154 -17.04 1.80 2.81
C THR A 154 -15.94 1.67 3.84
N ALA A 155 -15.64 0.43 4.22
CA ALA A 155 -14.45 0.03 4.95
C ALA A 155 -13.71 -1.05 4.14
N THR A 156 -12.40 -1.13 4.33
CA THR A 156 -11.57 -2.08 3.58
C THR A 156 -11.31 -3.33 4.42
N GLN A 157 -11.44 -4.51 3.81
CA GLN A 157 -11.24 -5.81 4.44
C GLN A 157 -9.83 -6.37 4.18
N GLY A 158 -9.42 -7.34 5.01
CA GLY A 158 -8.20 -8.12 4.78
C GLY A 158 -7.20 -8.17 5.94
N LEU A 159 -7.52 -7.63 7.12
CA LEU A 159 -6.59 -7.68 8.27
C LEU A 159 -6.43 -9.11 8.82
N ASP A 160 -7.48 -9.92 8.76
CA ASP A 160 -7.44 -11.30 9.21
C ASP A 160 -6.47 -12.12 8.34
N GLY A 161 -5.52 -12.80 9.00
CA GLY A 161 -4.47 -13.57 8.34
C GLY A 161 -3.46 -12.74 7.53
N LEU A 162 -3.48 -11.40 7.62
CA LEU A 162 -2.60 -10.53 6.83
C LEU A 162 -1.12 -10.87 7.04
N GLY A 163 -0.70 -11.14 8.28
CA GLY A 163 0.70 -11.45 8.58
C GLY A 163 1.24 -12.69 7.85
N GLU A 164 0.45 -13.77 7.80
CA GLU A 164 0.83 -14.98 7.05
C GLU A 164 0.90 -14.72 5.55
N ARG A 165 -0.02 -13.90 5.00
CA ARG A 165 0.07 -13.49 3.60
C ARG A 165 1.31 -12.63 3.33
N CYS A 166 1.63 -11.66 4.20
CA CYS A 166 2.83 -10.84 4.09
C CYS A 166 4.10 -11.70 4.07
N LYS A 167 4.23 -12.69 4.97
CA LYS A 167 5.33 -13.66 4.96
C LYS A 167 5.44 -14.39 3.62
N ALA A 168 4.32 -14.90 3.10
CA ALA A 168 4.28 -15.62 1.84
C ALA A 168 4.70 -14.72 0.66
N TYR A 169 4.20 -13.48 0.59
CA TYR A 169 4.59 -12.55 -0.47
C TYR A 169 6.05 -12.10 -0.37
N TYR A 170 6.56 -11.88 0.85
CA TYR A 170 7.97 -11.57 1.06
C TYR A 170 8.88 -12.69 0.53
N ALA A 171 8.51 -13.96 0.78
CA ALA A 171 9.20 -15.13 0.25
C ALA A 171 9.14 -15.23 -1.29
N GLN A 172 8.10 -14.68 -1.93
CA GLN A 172 8.00 -14.55 -3.39
C GLN A 172 8.74 -13.33 -3.97
N GLY A 173 9.44 -12.56 -3.14
CA GLY A 173 10.24 -11.42 -3.56
C GLY A 173 9.55 -10.06 -3.46
N ALA A 174 8.32 -9.99 -2.93
CA ALA A 174 7.73 -8.69 -2.61
C ALA A 174 8.55 -7.96 -1.53
N ARG A 175 8.68 -6.64 -1.68
CA ARG A 175 9.36 -5.77 -0.70
C ARG A 175 8.51 -4.61 -0.20
N PHE A 176 7.37 -4.40 -0.84
CA PHE A 176 6.40 -3.42 -0.39
C PHE A 176 4.98 -3.93 -0.60
N ALA A 177 4.05 -3.41 0.19
CA ALA A 177 2.64 -3.75 0.12
C ALA A 177 1.82 -2.51 -0.20
N LYS A 178 0.58 -2.70 -0.63
CA LYS A 178 -0.38 -1.62 -0.84
C LYS A 178 -1.73 -1.97 -0.25
N TRP A 179 -2.36 -1.01 0.44
CA TRP A 179 -3.72 -1.13 0.96
C TRP A 179 -4.51 0.13 0.65
N ARG A 180 -5.63 -0.04 -0.07
CA ARG A 180 -6.52 1.05 -0.50
C ARG A 180 -7.74 1.18 0.39
N ALA A 181 -7.90 2.32 1.04
CA ALA A 181 -9.14 2.77 1.66
C ALA A 181 -9.83 3.82 0.79
N VAL A 182 -11.16 3.76 0.68
CA VAL A 182 -11.94 4.69 -0.15
C VAL A 182 -12.97 5.44 0.67
N LEU A 183 -12.92 6.76 0.56
CA LEU A 183 -13.86 7.71 1.13
C LEU A 183 -14.42 8.59 0.03
N LYS A 184 -15.61 9.16 0.26
CA LYS A 184 -16.33 10.00 -0.71
C LYS A 184 -16.61 11.37 -0.08
N ILE A 185 -16.67 12.39 -0.92
CA ILE A 185 -17.17 13.71 -0.54
C ILE A 185 -18.62 13.81 -1.02
N GLY A 186 -19.50 14.24 -0.13
CA GLY A 186 -20.92 14.44 -0.42
C GLY A 186 -21.61 15.06 0.79
N GLU A 187 -22.95 15.10 0.77
CA GLU A 187 -23.71 15.61 1.91
C GLU A 187 -23.45 14.76 3.16
N GLY A 188 -22.89 15.38 4.21
CA GLY A 188 -22.52 14.69 5.45
C GLY A 188 -21.33 13.72 5.33
N MET A 189 -20.67 13.64 4.16
CA MET A 189 -19.55 12.73 3.88
C MET A 189 -18.24 13.48 3.61
N PRO A 190 -17.08 12.92 4.00
CA PRO A 190 -16.93 11.67 4.76
C PRO A 190 -17.36 11.82 6.23
N SER A 191 -18.06 10.81 6.74
CA SER A 191 -18.47 10.79 8.14
C SER A 191 -17.28 10.54 9.07
N GLU A 192 -17.40 10.97 10.32
CA GLU A 192 -16.41 10.66 11.37
C GLU A 192 -16.19 9.15 11.53
N ARG A 193 -17.24 8.35 11.35
CA ARG A 193 -17.14 6.89 11.43
C ARG A 193 -16.29 6.33 10.30
N ALA A 194 -16.48 6.80 9.06
CA ALA A 194 -15.69 6.35 7.91
C ALA A 194 -14.23 6.78 8.02
N LEU A 195 -13.97 8.02 8.47
CA LEU A 195 -12.62 8.52 8.73
C LEU A 195 -11.89 7.67 9.76
N PHE A 196 -12.49 7.47 10.94
CA PHE A 196 -11.88 6.71 12.03
C PHE A 196 -11.65 5.25 11.65
N SER A 197 -12.66 4.59 11.07
CA SER A 197 -12.60 3.16 10.76
C SER A 197 -11.53 2.85 9.71
N ASN A 198 -11.46 3.66 8.64
CA ASN A 198 -10.45 3.46 7.60
C ASN A 198 -9.04 3.86 8.07
N ALA A 199 -8.89 4.95 8.83
CA ALA A 199 -7.61 5.33 9.40
C ALA A 199 -7.06 4.27 10.36
N ALA A 200 -7.90 3.71 11.24
CA ALA A 200 -7.51 2.64 12.14
C ALA A 200 -7.10 1.37 11.37
N ALA A 201 -7.83 1.00 10.31
CA ALA A 201 -7.47 -0.13 9.47
C ALA A 201 -6.13 0.07 8.76
N LEU A 202 -5.86 1.27 8.22
CA LEU A 202 -4.58 1.63 7.61
C LEU A 202 -3.42 1.58 8.61
N GLY A 203 -3.64 2.04 9.85
CA GLY A 203 -2.69 1.93 10.96
C GLY A 203 -2.28 0.48 11.24
N ARG A 204 -3.27 -0.40 11.41
CA ARG A 204 -3.04 -1.84 11.64
C ARG A 204 -2.39 -2.52 10.44
N TYR A 205 -2.82 -2.20 9.23
CA TYR A 205 -2.23 -2.73 8.00
C TYR A 205 -0.74 -2.39 7.92
N ALA A 206 -0.38 -1.13 8.17
CA ALA A 206 0.99 -0.66 8.03
C ALA A 206 1.92 -1.33 9.07
N SER A 207 1.50 -1.44 10.32
CA SER A 207 2.30 -2.08 11.36
C SER A 207 2.49 -3.58 11.10
N ILE A 208 1.44 -4.30 10.66
CA ILE A 208 1.54 -5.71 10.28
C ILE A 208 2.50 -5.89 9.09
N CYS A 209 2.42 -5.04 8.07
CA CYS A 209 3.35 -5.13 6.95
C CYS A 209 4.80 -4.93 7.39
N GLN A 210 5.05 -3.93 8.25
CA GLN A 210 6.39 -3.65 8.77
C GLN A 210 6.93 -4.79 9.64
N GLU A 211 6.08 -5.45 10.44
CA GLU A 211 6.45 -6.63 11.23
C GLU A 211 6.96 -7.78 10.34
N TYR A 212 6.41 -7.91 9.13
CA TYR A 212 6.73 -8.97 8.17
C TYR A 212 7.59 -8.52 6.98
N GLY A 213 8.30 -7.40 7.12
CA GLY A 213 9.33 -6.96 6.18
C GLY A 213 8.82 -6.36 4.87
N LEU A 214 7.53 -6.02 4.79
CA LEU A 214 6.97 -5.29 3.64
C LEU A 214 6.80 -3.81 3.99
N MET A 215 7.46 -2.94 3.23
CA MET A 215 7.26 -1.49 3.33
C MET A 215 5.81 -1.13 2.90
N PRO A 216 4.96 -0.54 3.75
CA PRO A 216 3.57 -0.24 3.40
C PRO A 216 3.41 1.05 2.60
N ILE A 217 2.70 0.95 1.47
CA ILE A 217 2.07 2.08 0.79
C ILE A 217 0.66 2.25 1.38
N VAL A 218 0.48 3.34 2.12
CA VAL A 218 -0.77 3.72 2.76
C VAL A 218 -1.60 4.50 1.74
N GLU A 219 -2.74 3.96 1.28
CA GLU A 219 -3.58 4.58 0.25
C GLU A 219 -4.95 5.03 0.80
N PRO A 220 -5.04 6.20 1.47
CA PRO A 220 -6.32 6.83 1.82
C PRO A 220 -6.82 7.67 0.64
N GLU A 221 -7.78 7.13 -0.11
CA GLU A 221 -8.33 7.79 -1.28
C GLU A 221 -9.65 8.50 -0.96
N LEU A 222 -9.69 9.82 -1.14
CA LEU A 222 -10.93 10.53 -1.45
C LEU A 222 -11.19 10.32 -2.94
N THR A 223 -12.14 9.44 -3.25
CA THR A 223 -12.41 9.08 -4.65
C THR A 223 -12.99 10.28 -5.39
N LEU A 224 -12.50 10.49 -6.61
CA LEU A 224 -13.13 11.42 -7.53
C LEU A 224 -14.50 10.86 -7.90
N ALA A 225 -15.56 11.59 -7.53
CA ALA A 225 -16.95 11.15 -7.68
C ALA A 225 -17.79 12.26 -8.34
N PRO A 226 -18.97 11.90 -8.91
CA PRO A 226 -19.99 12.88 -9.24
C PRO A 226 -20.32 13.77 -8.03
N GLY A 227 -20.59 15.04 -8.29
CA GLY A 227 -20.79 16.10 -7.29
C GLY A 227 -20.21 17.44 -7.75
N ASP A 228 -20.75 18.53 -7.20
CA ASP A 228 -20.40 19.92 -7.50
C ASP A 228 -19.56 20.57 -6.38
N TYR A 229 -18.90 19.76 -5.54
CA TYR A 229 -18.06 20.27 -4.46
C TYR A 229 -16.82 20.97 -5.01
N SER A 230 -16.47 22.11 -4.40
CA SER A 230 -15.32 22.91 -4.81
C SER A 230 -13.98 22.26 -4.43
N ILE A 231 -12.91 22.72 -5.07
CA ILE A 231 -11.54 22.28 -4.74
C ILE A 231 -11.14 22.63 -3.29
N GLU A 232 -11.67 23.72 -2.71
CA GLU A 232 -11.45 24.06 -1.30
C GLU A 232 -12.11 23.05 -0.36
N ARG A 233 -13.31 22.56 -0.71
CA ARG A 233 -13.98 21.49 0.03
C ARG A 233 -13.17 20.20 -0.04
N ALA A 234 -12.64 19.85 -1.21
CA ALA A 234 -11.76 18.71 -1.39
C ALA A 234 -10.45 18.84 -0.58
N ALA A 235 -9.84 20.03 -0.58
CA ALA A 235 -8.63 20.32 0.20
C ALA A 235 -8.88 20.13 1.70
N TYR A 236 -10.01 20.66 2.21
CA TYR A 236 -10.41 20.53 3.60
C TYR A 236 -10.58 19.06 4.01
N GLU A 237 -11.31 18.27 3.23
CA GLU A 237 -11.52 16.85 3.55
C GLU A 237 -10.24 16.02 3.38
N THR A 238 -9.34 16.42 2.47
CA THR A 238 -8.01 15.79 2.35
C THR A 238 -7.18 16.01 3.60
N GLU A 239 -7.09 17.26 4.10
CA GLU A 239 -6.39 17.57 5.35
C GLU A 239 -7.00 16.82 6.55
N ARG A 240 -8.34 16.78 6.63
CA ARG A 240 -9.06 16.05 7.69
C ARG A 240 -8.79 14.55 7.64
N LEU A 241 -8.84 13.92 6.47
CA LEU A 241 -8.53 12.50 6.28
C LEU A 241 -7.08 12.17 6.65
N LEU A 242 -6.11 12.93 6.14
CA LEU A 242 -4.70 12.68 6.40
C LEU A 242 -4.35 12.86 7.88
N SER A 243 -4.96 13.84 8.56
CA SER A 243 -4.82 14.01 10.01
C SER A 243 -5.24 12.74 10.79
N HIS A 244 -6.37 12.14 10.44
CA HIS A 244 -6.81 10.87 11.03
C HIS A 244 -5.84 9.73 10.73
N VAL A 245 -5.39 9.62 9.48
CA VAL A 245 -4.46 8.57 9.04
C VAL A 245 -3.14 8.66 9.80
N TYR A 246 -2.49 9.83 9.84
CA TYR A 246 -1.20 9.95 10.53
C TYR A 246 -1.33 9.86 12.05
N ARG A 247 -2.46 10.27 12.64
CA ARG A 247 -2.74 9.96 14.05
C ARG A 247 -2.82 8.45 14.28
N ALA A 248 -3.50 7.71 13.41
CA ALA A 248 -3.63 6.27 13.51
C ALA A 248 -2.28 5.55 13.29
N LEU A 249 -1.49 5.96 12.30
CA LEU A 249 -0.15 5.41 12.04
C LEU A 249 0.76 5.59 13.27
N ASN A 250 0.80 6.79 13.86
CA ASN A 250 1.55 7.04 15.10
C ASN A 250 1.05 6.18 16.28
N SER A 251 -0.27 5.99 16.40
CA SER A 251 -0.86 5.16 17.47
C SER A 251 -0.56 3.66 17.33
N HIS A 252 -0.06 3.23 16.17
CA HIS A 252 0.34 1.85 15.88
C HIS A 252 1.86 1.68 15.77
N ASP A 253 2.64 2.66 16.25
CA ASP A 253 4.11 2.66 16.23
C ASP A 253 4.71 2.49 14.81
N VAL A 254 4.00 2.93 13.77
CA VAL A 254 4.45 2.80 12.38
C VAL A 254 5.67 3.69 12.14
N ILE A 255 6.72 3.11 11.57
CA ILE A 255 7.99 3.79 11.27
C ILE A 255 7.82 4.56 9.96
N LEU A 256 7.63 5.88 10.03
CA LEU A 256 7.23 6.71 8.88
C LEU A 256 8.30 6.74 7.77
N GLU A 257 9.58 6.68 8.13
CA GLU A 257 10.74 6.57 7.23
C GLU A 257 10.73 5.29 6.38
N ALA A 258 9.93 4.31 6.79
CA ALA A 258 9.71 3.05 6.13
C ALA A 258 8.25 2.91 5.66
N THR A 259 7.65 4.00 5.16
CA THR A 259 6.33 4.02 4.53
C THR A 259 6.35 4.83 3.24
N LEU A 260 5.28 4.75 2.44
CA LEU A 260 4.95 5.75 1.43
C LEU A 260 3.47 6.11 1.53
N LEU A 261 3.14 7.34 1.15
CA LEU A 261 1.75 7.77 0.99
C LEU A 261 1.34 7.61 -0.47
N LYS A 262 0.16 7.04 -0.71
CA LYS A 262 -0.50 7.09 -2.01
C LYS A 262 -1.84 7.79 -1.90
N VAL A 263 -2.01 8.94 -2.53
CA VAL A 263 -3.18 9.80 -2.32
C VAL A 263 -3.66 10.42 -3.62
N ALA A 264 -4.92 10.80 -3.68
CA ALA A 264 -5.46 11.56 -4.80
C ALA A 264 -4.87 12.98 -4.82
N MET A 265 -4.75 13.56 -6.00
CA MET A 265 -4.62 15.01 -6.12
C MET A 265 -5.91 15.67 -5.64
N VAL A 266 -5.80 16.89 -5.10
CA VAL A 266 -6.97 17.66 -4.67
C VAL A 266 -7.65 18.24 -5.90
N LEU A 267 -8.79 17.67 -6.26
CA LEU A 267 -9.61 18.02 -7.41
C LEU A 267 -11.03 18.37 -6.96
N PRO A 268 -11.73 19.29 -7.65
CA PRO A 268 -13.16 19.49 -7.44
C PRO A 268 -13.96 18.25 -7.88
N GLY A 269 -15.25 18.24 -7.57
CA GLY A 269 -16.15 17.17 -8.01
C GLY A 269 -16.31 17.14 -9.54
N LEU A 270 -16.68 15.99 -10.10
CA LEU A 270 -16.77 15.81 -11.55
C LEU A 270 -17.81 16.72 -12.22
N ASP A 271 -18.80 17.21 -11.46
CA ASP A 271 -19.87 18.08 -11.97
C ASP A 271 -19.58 19.58 -11.69
N ALA A 272 -18.43 19.90 -11.07
CA ALA A 272 -18.00 21.27 -10.85
C ALA A 272 -17.56 21.97 -12.16
N CYS A 273 -17.62 23.30 -12.18
CA CYS A 273 -17.32 24.08 -13.40
C CYS A 273 -15.85 23.94 -13.84
N ILE A 274 -15.64 23.71 -15.14
CA ILE A 274 -14.33 23.38 -15.78
C ILE A 274 -13.25 24.47 -15.58
N SER A 275 -13.63 25.72 -15.32
CA SER A 275 -12.66 26.80 -15.00
C SER A 275 -11.86 26.54 -13.71
N GLU A 276 -12.26 25.55 -12.91
CA GLU A 276 -11.58 25.09 -11.69
C GLU A 276 -10.49 24.02 -11.93
N ASN A 277 -10.27 23.59 -13.18
CA ASN A 277 -9.16 22.69 -13.57
C ASN A 277 -7.90 23.47 -13.98
N ASP A 278 -7.64 24.61 -13.33
CA ASP A 278 -6.31 25.23 -13.38
C ASP A 278 -5.31 24.29 -12.70
N LYS A 279 -4.37 23.75 -13.49
CA LYS A 279 -3.35 22.81 -13.01
C LYS A 279 -2.53 23.43 -11.90
N ASP A 280 -2.29 24.74 -11.96
CA ASP A 280 -1.55 25.44 -10.91
C ASP A 280 -2.41 25.52 -9.63
N GLN A 281 -3.73 25.61 -9.73
CA GLN A 281 -4.62 25.56 -8.57
C GLN A 281 -4.64 24.17 -7.94
N VAL A 282 -4.71 23.11 -8.76
CA VAL A 282 -4.60 21.71 -8.32
C VAL A 282 -3.28 21.49 -7.59
N ALA A 283 -2.15 21.92 -8.17
CA ALA A 283 -0.82 21.82 -7.57
C ALA A 283 -0.73 22.59 -6.25
N ARG A 284 -1.22 23.84 -6.20
CA ARG A 284 -1.23 24.67 -4.99
C ARG A 284 -2.06 24.05 -3.87
N MET A 285 -3.29 23.61 -4.16
CA MET A 285 -4.18 23.04 -3.16
C MET A 285 -3.66 21.70 -2.66
N THR A 286 -3.23 20.82 -3.57
CA THR A 286 -2.64 19.52 -3.24
C THR A 286 -1.40 19.70 -2.36
N THR A 287 -0.42 20.50 -2.80
CA THR A 287 0.81 20.72 -2.05
C THR A 287 0.55 21.33 -0.68
N ARG A 288 -0.35 22.32 -0.57
CA ARG A 288 -0.72 22.93 0.70
C ARG A 288 -1.33 21.91 1.67
N SER A 289 -2.26 21.10 1.20
CA SER A 289 -2.91 20.09 2.04
C SER A 289 -1.93 19.02 2.53
N LEU A 290 -1.00 18.59 1.68
CA LEU A 290 0.05 17.65 2.06
C LEU A 290 1.02 18.25 3.08
N LEU A 291 1.50 19.49 2.87
CA LEU A 291 2.41 20.18 3.79
C LEU A 291 1.81 20.38 5.19
N ARG A 292 0.48 20.45 5.31
CA ARG A 292 -0.22 20.62 6.59
C ARG A 292 -0.46 19.32 7.35
N ALA A 293 -0.52 18.18 6.65
CA ALA A 293 -0.99 16.94 7.24
C ALA A 293 0.03 15.78 7.20
N VAL A 294 1.02 15.83 6.31
CA VAL A 294 2.01 14.76 6.11
C VAL A 294 3.29 15.10 6.89
N PRO A 295 3.71 14.27 7.88
CA PRO A 295 4.98 14.46 8.54
C PRO A 295 6.17 14.35 7.56
N PRO A 296 7.21 15.19 7.68
CA PRO A 296 8.35 15.21 6.76
C PRO A 296 9.23 13.95 6.82
N ALA A 297 8.99 13.06 7.79
CA ALA A 297 9.65 11.75 7.86
C ALA A 297 9.21 10.79 6.74
N VAL A 298 8.04 11.03 6.12
CA VAL A 298 7.53 10.20 5.01
C VAL A 298 8.41 10.46 3.76
N PRO A 299 9.12 9.44 3.23
CA PRO A 299 10.11 9.64 2.16
C PRO A 299 9.53 10.07 0.81
N GLY A 300 8.28 9.73 0.52
CA GLY A 300 7.68 9.96 -0.79
C GLY A 300 6.16 9.87 -0.79
N ILE A 301 5.57 10.64 -1.70
CA ILE A 301 4.13 10.69 -1.97
C ILE A 301 3.93 10.30 -3.42
N HIS A 302 3.14 9.26 -3.67
CA HIS A 302 2.82 8.76 -5.00
C HIS A 302 1.36 9.05 -5.30
N PHE A 303 1.07 9.90 -6.29
CA PHE A 303 -0.32 10.21 -6.59
C PHE A 303 -1.02 9.05 -7.30
N LEU A 304 -2.27 8.77 -6.92
CA LEU A 304 -3.17 7.97 -7.73
C LEU A 304 -3.83 8.87 -8.78
N SER A 305 -4.02 8.35 -10.00
CA SER A 305 -4.57 9.14 -11.10
C SER A 305 -6.10 9.27 -11.07
N GLY A 306 -6.81 8.50 -10.24
CA GLY A 306 -8.21 8.78 -9.88
C GLY A 306 -9.21 8.88 -11.03
N GLY A 307 -8.94 8.27 -12.19
CA GLY A 307 -9.80 8.34 -13.38
C GLY A 307 -9.38 9.40 -14.41
N MET A 308 -8.38 10.24 -14.12
CA MET A 308 -7.78 11.17 -15.07
C MET A 308 -7.20 10.45 -16.30
N GLY A 309 -7.20 11.15 -17.43
CA GLY A 309 -6.46 10.72 -18.62
C GLY A 309 -4.95 10.71 -18.38
N ALA A 310 -4.19 9.97 -19.20
CA ALA A 310 -2.73 9.87 -19.04
C ALA A 310 -2.01 11.22 -19.15
N GLU A 311 -2.43 12.07 -20.10
CA GLU A 311 -1.88 13.40 -20.29
C GLU A 311 -2.24 14.32 -19.12
N GLU A 312 -3.49 14.32 -18.69
CA GLU A 312 -3.96 15.11 -17.55
C GLU A 312 -3.20 14.76 -16.26
N ALA A 313 -3.08 13.46 -15.94
CA ALA A 313 -2.34 13.00 -14.77
C ALA A 313 -0.86 13.42 -14.82
N THR A 314 -0.25 13.41 -16.01
CA THR A 314 1.13 13.85 -16.22
C THR A 314 1.28 15.35 -16.01
N MET A 315 0.37 16.13 -16.60
CA MET A 315 0.41 17.59 -16.53
C MET A 315 0.11 18.10 -15.11
N ASN A 316 -0.80 17.46 -14.37
CA ASN A 316 -1.08 17.81 -12.98
C ASN A 316 0.08 17.43 -12.05
N LEU A 317 0.84 16.36 -12.35
CA LEU A 317 2.04 16.00 -11.59
C LEU A 317 3.20 16.97 -11.86
N GLN A 318 3.26 17.52 -13.08
CA GLN A 318 4.32 18.43 -13.52
C GLN A 318 4.17 19.85 -12.98
N ALA A 319 2.93 20.30 -12.75
CA ALA A 319 2.60 21.61 -12.18
C ALA A 319 2.96 21.69 -10.69
#